data_AF-A0A7V2W591-F1
#
_entry.id   AF-A0A7V2W591-F1
#
_cell.length_a   1.000
_cell.length_b   1.000
_cell.length_c   1.000
_cell.angle_alpha   90.00
_cell.angle_beta   90.00
_cell.angle_gamma   90.00
#
_symmetry.space_group_name_H-M   'P 1'
#
loop_
_entity.id
_entity.type
_entity.pdbx_description
1 polymer ?
#
loop_
_entity_poly.entity_id
_entity_poly.type
_entity_poly.pdbx_seq_one_letter_code
_entity_poly.pdbx_strand_id
1 'polypeptide(L)'
;MFSPFLIEVTKEFLENFLPDELLALFDLDTLTEDPTEYTTPELAAVLSDKVFRCNLRREFSKSKKKLLAVIAILLEHKSYAPPYPHFQLNEYRQRIWSNRVGNKKKPFAVLPVILYHGTTKWKKKDLAAYFGNLPDAMKPLYRRVRLCIDRPVKIYR
;
A
#
# COMPACT_ATOMS: atom_id res chain seq x y z
N MET A 1 -10.87 19.31 3.75
CA MET A 1 -9.73 20.25 3.69
C MET A 1 -8.45 19.69 4.34
N PHE A 2 -8.31 18.36 4.48
CA PHE A 2 -7.16 17.69 5.12
C PHE A 2 -6.02 17.29 4.16
N SER A 3 -6.13 17.62 2.87
CA SER A 3 -5.33 16.97 1.82
C SER A 3 -3.82 17.29 1.87
N PRO A 4 -3.35 18.54 2.09
CA PRO A 4 -1.91 18.83 2.05
C PRO A 4 -1.12 18.17 3.18
N PHE A 5 -1.63 18.23 4.42
CA PHE A 5 -0.98 17.64 5.59
C PHE A 5 -0.82 16.12 5.45
N LEU A 6 -1.84 15.44 4.93
CA LEU A 6 -1.81 13.99 4.77
C LEU A 6 -0.81 13.54 3.68
N ILE A 7 -0.62 14.35 2.64
CA ILE A 7 0.40 14.12 1.60
C ILE A 7 1.81 14.21 2.20
N GLU A 8 2.07 15.22 3.04
CA GLU A 8 3.37 15.38 3.72
C GLU A 8 3.69 14.21 4.66
N VAL A 9 2.74 13.84 5.53
CA VAL A 9 2.88 12.68 6.42
C VAL A 9 3.11 11.39 5.63
N THR A 10 2.41 11.25 4.51
CA THR A 10 2.59 10.10 3.62
C THR A 10 3.99 10.09 2.99
N LYS A 11 4.46 11.23 2.49
CA LYS A 11 5.78 11.36 1.90
C LYS A 11 6.87 11.01 2.91
N GLU A 12 6.81 11.59 4.11
CA GLU A 12 7.72 11.29 5.20
C GLU A 12 7.69 9.80 5.59
N PHE A 13 6.51 9.19 5.64
CA PHE A 13 6.41 7.75 5.88
C PHE A 13 7.11 6.93 4.78
N LEU A 14 6.87 7.24 3.50
CA LEU A 14 7.48 6.49 2.41
C LEU A 14 9.01 6.63 2.42
N GLU A 15 9.52 7.83 2.71
CA GLU A 15 10.96 8.11 2.81
C GLU A 15 11.62 7.36 3.97
N ASN A 16 10.94 7.22 5.12
CA ASN A 16 11.50 6.54 6.29
C ASN A 16 11.38 5.00 6.25
N PHE A 17 10.40 4.45 5.53
CA PHE A 17 10.04 3.03 5.66
C PHE A 17 10.13 2.21 4.37
N LEU A 18 10.20 2.83 3.19
CA LEU A 18 10.50 2.08 1.99
C LEU A 18 12.01 1.80 1.90
N PRO A 19 12.42 0.58 1.51
CA PRO A 19 13.81 0.32 1.13
C PRO A 19 14.27 1.31 0.05
N ASP A 20 15.51 1.77 0.12
CA ASP A 20 16.10 2.74 -0.81
C ASP A 20 15.89 2.36 -2.28
N GLU A 21 16.02 1.08 -2.61
CA GLU A 21 15.80 0.54 -3.95
C GLU A 21 14.37 0.79 -4.48
N LEU A 22 13.36 0.76 -3.60
CA LEU A 22 11.97 1.07 -3.95
C LEU A 22 11.74 2.57 -3.94
N LEU A 23 12.26 3.29 -2.94
CA LEU A 23 12.10 4.73 -2.82
C LEU A 23 12.66 5.46 -4.05
N ALA A 24 13.81 5.02 -4.55
CA ALA A 24 14.44 5.56 -5.75
C ALA A 24 13.54 5.51 -6.99
N LEU A 25 12.60 4.55 -7.07
CA LEU A 25 11.69 4.42 -8.22
C LEU A 25 10.64 5.54 -8.27
N PHE A 26 10.27 6.12 -7.13
CA PHE A 26 9.13 7.03 -7.00
C PHE A 26 9.55 8.50 -7.07
N ASP A 27 8.78 9.29 -7.82
CA ASP A 27 8.84 10.75 -7.84
C ASP A 27 7.82 11.30 -6.84
N LEU A 28 8.23 11.39 -5.56
CA LEU A 28 7.34 11.76 -4.45
C LEU A 28 6.87 13.22 -4.50
N ASP A 29 7.50 14.08 -5.29
CA ASP A 29 7.01 15.46 -5.52
C ASP A 29 5.73 15.49 -6.36
N THR A 30 5.42 14.36 -7.02
CA THR A 30 4.17 14.17 -7.76
C THR A 30 3.12 13.38 -6.98
N LEU A 31 3.36 13.17 -5.68
CA LEU A 31 2.44 12.48 -4.80
C LEU A 31 1.13 13.28 -4.65
N THR A 32 0.02 12.62 -4.94
CA THR A 32 -1.32 13.21 -4.85
C THR A 32 -2.31 12.20 -4.30
N GLU A 33 -3.34 12.68 -3.61
CA GLU A 33 -4.45 11.83 -3.18
C GLU A 33 -5.28 11.38 -4.39
N ASP A 34 -5.66 10.11 -4.41
CA ASP A 34 -6.63 9.56 -5.33
C ASP A 34 -8.04 9.86 -4.80
N PRO A 35 -8.85 10.68 -5.49
CA PRO A 35 -10.20 11.02 -5.02
C PRO A 35 -11.20 9.88 -5.24
N THR A 36 -10.79 8.75 -5.82
CA THR A 36 -11.68 7.62 -6.11
C THR A 36 -11.86 6.78 -4.85
N GLU A 37 -13.10 6.62 -4.41
CA GLU A 37 -13.44 5.65 -3.38
C GLU A 37 -13.42 4.24 -3.98
N TYR A 38 -12.54 3.39 -3.46
CA TYR A 38 -12.43 1.99 -3.89
C TYR A 38 -13.01 1.00 -2.87
N THR A 39 -13.37 1.48 -1.67
CA THR A 39 -13.87 0.68 -0.55
C THR A 39 -15.39 0.58 -0.54
N THR A 40 -15.92 -0.44 0.14
CA THR A 40 -17.34 -0.53 0.50
C THR A 40 -17.56 0.11 1.88
N PRO A 41 -18.81 0.43 2.25
CA PRO A 41 -19.12 0.94 3.59
C PRO A 41 -18.58 0.04 4.72
N GLU A 42 -18.59 -1.28 4.56
CA GLU A 42 -18.09 -2.24 5.55
C GLU A 42 -16.57 -2.15 5.72
N LEU A 43 -15.85 -1.89 4.62
CA LEU A 43 -14.39 -1.78 4.60
C LEU A 43 -13.95 -0.40 5.10
N ALA A 44 -14.66 0.66 4.72
CA ALA A 44 -14.49 2.03 5.20
C ALA A 44 -14.82 2.16 6.70
N ALA A 45 -15.76 1.36 7.23
CA ALA A 45 -16.07 1.33 8.66
C ALA A 45 -14.94 0.74 9.53
N VAL A 46 -14.01 0.01 8.92
CA VAL A 46 -12.92 -0.68 9.64
C VAL A 46 -11.57 -0.02 9.41
N LEU A 47 -11.40 0.75 8.33
CA LEU A 47 -10.13 1.31 7.90
C LEU A 47 -10.28 2.71 7.30
N SER A 48 -9.31 3.58 7.56
CA SER A 48 -9.16 4.81 6.77
C SER A 48 -8.36 4.46 5.53
N ASP A 49 -9.04 4.27 4.39
CA ASP A 49 -8.38 4.00 3.13
C ASP A 49 -8.00 5.29 2.41
N LYS A 50 -6.69 5.51 2.26
CA LYS A 50 -6.19 6.64 1.48
C LYS A 50 -5.27 6.12 0.39
N VAL A 51 -5.76 6.20 -0.83
CA VAL A 51 -4.98 5.81 -2.00
C VAL A 51 -4.23 7.05 -2.48
N PHE A 52 -2.92 6.90 -2.66
CA PHE A 52 -2.08 7.95 -3.22
C PHE A 52 -1.53 7.51 -4.57
N ARG A 53 -1.23 8.49 -5.42
CA ARG A 53 -0.65 8.27 -6.73
C ARG A 53 0.61 9.11 -6.84
N CYS A 54 1.65 8.55 -7.44
CA CYS A 54 2.83 9.29 -7.84
C CYS A 54 3.34 8.75 -9.18
N ASN A 55 4.19 9.52 -9.85
CA ASN A 55 4.89 9.02 -11.02
C ASN A 55 6.07 8.15 -10.60
N LEU A 56 6.41 7.20 -11.47
CA LEU A 56 7.74 6.61 -11.43
C LEU A 56 8.73 7.53 -12.14
N ARG A 57 9.97 7.59 -11.62
CA ARG A 57 11.04 8.36 -12.26
C ARG A 57 11.31 7.81 -13.65
N ARG A 58 11.58 8.71 -14.60
CA ARG A 58 11.69 8.37 -16.03
C ARG A 58 12.82 7.40 -16.34
N GLU A 59 13.93 7.45 -15.59
CA GLU A 59 15.08 6.56 -15.77
C GLU A 59 14.74 5.08 -15.61
N PHE A 60 13.69 4.74 -14.84
CA PHE A 60 13.21 3.37 -14.65
C PHE A 60 12.10 2.98 -15.64
N SER A 61 11.68 3.90 -16.53
CA SER A 61 10.68 3.64 -17.56
C SER A 61 11.34 3.42 -18.92
N LYS A 62 11.16 2.22 -19.49
CA LYS A 62 11.54 1.92 -20.89
C LYS A 62 10.66 2.64 -21.93
N SER A 63 9.61 3.33 -21.49
CA SER A 63 8.66 4.04 -22.34
C SER A 63 8.83 5.56 -22.22
N LYS A 64 8.67 6.29 -23.34
CA LYS A 64 8.60 7.76 -23.34
C LYS A 64 7.39 8.30 -22.54
N LYS A 65 6.39 7.47 -22.24
CA LYS A 65 5.25 7.83 -21.38
C LYS A 65 5.62 7.61 -19.91
N LYS A 66 5.28 8.58 -19.05
CA LYS A 66 5.42 8.42 -17.59
C LYS A 66 4.56 7.22 -17.13
N LEU A 67 5.18 6.26 -16.46
CA LEU A 67 4.45 5.17 -15.83
C LEU A 67 3.93 5.69 -14.49
N LEU A 68 2.62 5.61 -14.30
CA LEU A 68 1.97 5.99 -13.05
C LEU A 68 2.02 4.81 -12.09
N ALA A 69 2.56 5.03 -10.90
CA ALA A 69 2.45 4.10 -9.79
C ALA A 69 1.37 4.56 -8.83
N VAL A 70 0.64 3.61 -8.28
CA VAL A 70 -0.29 3.84 -7.18
C VAL A 70 0.29 3.24 -5.93
N ILE A 71 0.39 4.08 -4.92
CA ILE A 71 0.75 3.67 -3.59
C ILE A 71 -0.57 3.63 -2.82
N ALA A 72 -1.10 2.42 -2.65
CA ALA A 72 -2.30 2.24 -1.85
C ALA A 72 -1.87 2.14 -0.39
N ILE A 73 -2.17 3.17 0.40
CA ILE A 73 -1.82 3.21 1.82
C ILE A 73 -3.05 2.89 2.63
N LEU A 74 -3.00 1.73 3.27
CA LEU A 74 -3.96 1.34 4.28
C LEU A 74 -3.55 2.01 5.59
N LEU A 75 -4.28 3.03 6.03
CA LEU A 75 -4.07 3.61 7.35
C LEU A 75 -4.93 2.85 8.33
N GLU A 76 -4.34 1.87 9.02
CA GLU A 76 -5.02 1.15 10.07
C GLU A 76 -4.86 1.93 11.39
N HIS A 77 -5.91 2.70 11.74
CA HIS A 77 -5.98 3.47 12.98
C HIS A 77 -6.52 2.64 14.17
N LYS A 78 -6.51 1.31 14.08
CA LYS A 78 -7.02 0.43 15.14
C LYS A 78 -5.89 -0.17 15.97
N SER A 79 -6.15 -0.35 17.25
CA SER A 79 -5.22 -0.90 18.25
C SER A 79 -4.94 -2.40 18.09
N TYR A 80 -5.62 -3.10 17.17
CA TYR A 80 -5.45 -4.52 16.89
C TYR A 80 -4.94 -4.75 15.46
N ALA A 81 -4.07 -5.75 15.27
CA ALA A 81 -3.63 -6.18 13.94
C ALA A 81 -4.69 -7.11 13.33
N PRO A 82 -5.02 -7.00 12.03
CA PRO A 82 -6.01 -7.83 11.40
C PRO A 82 -5.47 -9.26 11.25
N PRO A 83 -6.32 -10.29 11.29
CA PRO A 83 -5.85 -11.68 11.23
C PRO A 83 -5.22 -12.03 9.87
N TYR A 84 -5.70 -11.43 8.78
CA TYR A 84 -5.26 -11.72 7.40
C TYR A 84 -4.98 -10.43 6.58
N PRO A 85 -4.00 -9.60 6.98
CA PRO A 85 -3.65 -8.34 6.31
C PRO A 85 -3.37 -8.49 4.80
N HIS A 86 -2.77 -9.60 4.38
CA HIS A 86 -2.44 -9.84 2.98
C HIS A 86 -3.68 -10.03 2.11
N PHE A 87 -4.73 -10.67 2.65
CA PHE A 87 -5.98 -10.87 1.92
C PHE A 87 -6.68 -9.54 1.73
N GLN A 88 -6.72 -8.73 2.78
CA GLN A 88 -7.25 -7.37 2.72
C GLN A 88 -6.49 -6.52 1.70
N LEU A 89 -5.16 -6.48 1.74
CA LEU A 89 -4.37 -5.75 0.74
C LEU A 89 -4.61 -6.23 -0.70
N ASN A 90 -4.76 -7.55 -0.89
CA ASN A 90 -5.06 -8.09 -2.21
C ASN A 90 -6.46 -7.70 -2.68
N GLU A 91 -7.45 -7.67 -1.79
CA GLU A 91 -8.79 -7.18 -2.09
C GLU A 91 -8.74 -5.72 -2.58
N TYR A 92 -7.98 -4.85 -1.91
CA TYR A 92 -7.78 -3.46 -2.32
C TYR A 92 -7.18 -3.35 -3.72
N ARG A 93 -6.09 -4.08 -3.98
CA ARG A 93 -5.45 -4.10 -5.31
C ARG A 93 -6.45 -4.52 -6.38
N GLN A 94 -7.21 -5.59 -6.09
CA GLN A 94 -8.21 -6.10 -7.01
C GLN A 94 -9.31 -5.07 -7.27
N ARG A 95 -9.77 -4.33 -6.27
CA ARG A 95 -10.77 -3.26 -6.42
C ARG A 95 -10.25 -2.10 -7.29
N ILE A 96 -9.03 -1.62 -7.02
CA ILE A 96 -8.38 -0.57 -7.83
C ILE A 96 -8.28 -1.02 -9.30
N TRP A 97 -7.81 -2.24 -9.53
CA TRP A 97 -7.67 -2.77 -10.89
C TRP A 97 -9.02 -3.01 -11.57
N SER A 98 -10.00 -3.55 -10.87
CA SER A 98 -11.33 -3.81 -11.42
C SER A 98 -12.03 -2.51 -11.81
N ASN A 99 -11.95 -1.48 -10.97
CA ASN A 99 -12.46 -0.14 -11.29
C ASN A 99 -11.78 0.43 -12.55
N ARG A 100 -10.46 0.29 -12.66
CA ARG A 100 -9.68 0.76 -13.82
C ARG A 100 -10.10 0.07 -15.12
N VAL A 101 -10.11 -1.26 -15.10
CA VAL A 101 -10.43 -2.08 -16.26
C VAL A 101 -11.88 -1.86 -16.69
N GLY A 102 -12.83 -1.78 -15.73
CA GLY A 102 -14.22 -1.43 -16.00
C GLY A 102 -14.38 -0.07 -16.69
N ASN A 103 -13.53 0.89 -16.36
CA ASN A 103 -13.44 2.21 -17.01
C ASN A 103 -12.58 2.23 -18.29
N LYS A 104 -12.24 1.07 -18.86
CA LYS A 104 -11.38 0.91 -20.06
C LYS A 104 -10.00 1.58 -19.93
N LYS A 105 -9.49 1.72 -18.70
CA LYS A 105 -8.16 2.26 -18.39
C LYS A 105 -7.18 1.11 -18.14
N LYS A 106 -5.90 1.32 -18.44
CA LYS A 106 -4.86 0.37 -18.07
C LYS A 106 -4.75 0.25 -16.55
N PRO A 107 -4.47 -0.95 -16.02
CA PRO A 107 -4.22 -1.13 -14.60
C PRO A 107 -2.96 -0.38 -14.18
N PHE A 108 -2.92 -0.03 -12.90
CA PHE A 108 -1.74 0.54 -12.28
C PHE A 108 -0.87 -0.53 -11.65
N ALA A 109 0.43 -0.26 -11.56
CA ALA A 109 1.24 -0.90 -10.54
C ALA A 109 0.76 -0.39 -9.17
N VAL A 110 0.28 -1.29 -8.31
CA VAL A 110 -0.18 -0.97 -6.96
C VAL A 110 0.82 -1.52 -5.96
N LEU A 111 1.47 -0.63 -5.22
CA LEU A 111 2.26 -0.96 -4.03
C LEU A 111 1.33 -0.90 -2.82
N PRO A 112 0.94 -2.05 -2.24
CA PRO A 112 0.16 -2.06 -1.01
C PRO A 112 1.06 -1.77 0.19
N VAL A 113 0.70 -0.78 0.99
CA VAL A 113 1.41 -0.40 2.21
C VAL A 113 0.41 -0.41 3.36
N ILE A 114 0.79 -0.95 4.52
CA ILE A 114 -0.01 -0.79 5.74
C ILE A 114 0.76 0.10 6.69
N LEU A 115 0.15 1.23 7.07
CA LEU A 115 0.57 1.98 8.23
C LEU A 115 -0.18 1.41 9.44
N TYR A 116 0.58 0.86 10.38
CA TYR A 116 0.03 0.34 11.62
C TYR A 116 0.44 1.22 12.79
N HIS A 117 -0.55 1.88 13.40
CA HIS A 117 -0.35 2.69 14.60
C HIS A 117 -1.05 2.03 15.81
N GLY A 118 -0.73 0.77 16.08
CA GLY A 118 -1.23 0.06 17.26
C GLY A 118 -0.16 -0.12 18.34
N THR A 119 -0.61 -0.37 19.56
CA THR A 119 0.25 -0.58 20.73
C THR A 119 0.83 -1.99 20.79
N THR A 120 0.29 -2.93 20.00
CA THR A 120 0.73 -4.33 19.96
C THR A 120 1.86 -4.50 18.95
N LYS A 121 2.92 -5.23 19.31
CA LYS A 121 3.98 -5.55 18.35
C LYS A 121 3.41 -6.43 17.23
N TRP A 122 3.35 -5.90 16.01
CA TRP A 122 2.95 -6.70 14.86
C TRP A 122 4.08 -7.65 14.46
N LYS A 123 3.85 -8.96 14.60
CA LYS A 123 4.73 -9.99 14.03
C LYS A 123 4.44 -10.16 12.55
N LYS A 124 5.35 -9.67 11.70
CA LYS A 124 5.31 -9.91 10.26
C LYS A 124 5.26 -11.42 9.99
N LYS A 125 4.30 -11.84 9.17
CA LYS A 125 4.06 -13.22 8.77
C LYS A 125 4.03 -13.26 7.25
N ASP A 126 4.67 -14.23 6.61
CA ASP A 126 4.54 -14.39 5.16
C ASP A 126 3.15 -14.94 4.82
N LEU A 127 2.62 -14.59 3.63
CA LEU A 127 1.33 -15.10 3.16
C LEU A 127 1.26 -16.64 3.16
N ALA A 128 2.36 -17.32 2.85
CA ALA A 128 2.45 -18.78 2.89
C ALA A 128 2.08 -19.35 4.28
N ALA A 129 2.44 -18.65 5.36
CA ALA A 129 2.25 -19.16 6.71
C ALA A 129 0.78 -19.16 7.17
N TYR A 130 -0.15 -18.56 6.42
CA TYR A 130 -1.59 -18.69 6.72
C TYR A 130 -2.18 -20.04 6.30
N PHE A 131 -1.55 -20.73 5.36
CA PHE A 131 -2.08 -21.99 4.82
C PHE A 131 -1.57 -23.24 5.56
N GLY A 132 -0.84 -23.06 6.67
CA GLY A 132 -0.26 -24.16 7.44
C GLY A 132 0.87 -24.86 6.68
N ASN A 133 0.77 -26.18 6.51
CA ASN A 133 1.81 -26.99 5.89
C ASN A 133 1.71 -26.99 4.35
N LEU A 134 2.16 -25.91 3.73
CA LEU A 134 2.31 -25.81 2.27
C LEU A 134 3.54 -26.63 1.79
N PRO A 135 3.43 -27.40 0.71
CA PRO A 135 4.59 -28.02 0.06
C PRO A 135 5.65 -26.98 -0.29
N ASP A 136 6.94 -27.32 -0.13
CA ASP A 136 8.05 -26.38 -0.33
C ASP A 136 8.07 -25.75 -1.72
N ALA A 137 7.69 -26.53 -2.75
CA ALA A 137 7.59 -26.04 -4.13
C ALA A 137 6.55 -24.92 -4.31
N MET A 138 5.53 -24.84 -3.44
CA MET A 138 4.48 -23.83 -3.52
C MET A 138 4.81 -22.56 -2.72
N LYS A 139 5.61 -22.67 -1.64
CA LYS A 139 5.94 -21.53 -0.76
C LYS A 139 6.43 -20.28 -1.51
N PRO A 140 7.29 -20.37 -2.56
CA PRO A 140 7.74 -19.19 -3.30
C PRO A 140 6.64 -18.40 -3.99
N LEU A 141 5.53 -19.05 -4.39
CA LEU A 141 4.41 -18.39 -5.08
C LEU A 141 3.69 -17.37 -4.19
N TYR A 142 3.76 -17.56 -2.88
CA TYR A 142 3.10 -16.71 -1.88
C TYR A 142 4.05 -15.68 -1.25
N ARG A 143 5.34 -15.67 -1.60
CA ARG A 143 6.36 -14.80 -0.97
C ARG A 143 6.40 -13.35 -1.49
N ARG A 144 5.61 -13.02 -2.54
CA ARG A 144 5.74 -11.76 -3.30
C ARG A 144 4.91 -10.59 -2.79
N VAL A 145 4.03 -10.78 -1.79
CA VAL A 145 3.32 -9.67 -1.15
C VAL A 145 4.12 -9.23 0.07
N ARG A 146 5.01 -8.25 -0.09
CA ARG A 146 5.73 -7.68 1.06
C ARG A 146 4.82 -6.70 1.78
N LEU A 147 4.49 -7.02 3.03
CA LEU A 147 4.01 -6.05 4.00
C LEU A 147 5.18 -5.20 4.50
N CYS A 148 5.16 -3.89 4.26
CA CYS A 148 5.90 -2.94 5.08
C CYS A 148 5.07 -2.68 6.34
N ILE A 149 5.66 -2.98 7.49
CA ILE A 149 5.10 -2.79 8.82
C ILE A 149 6.25 -2.26 9.65
N ASP A 150 6.11 -1.10 10.30
CA ASP A 150 6.93 -0.81 11.47
C ASP A 150 6.24 0.13 12.47
N ARG A 151 6.76 0.05 13.71
CA ARG A 151 6.39 0.72 14.96
C ARG A 151 6.37 2.24 14.85
N PRO A 152 5.65 2.94 15.77
CA PRO A 152 5.31 4.34 15.60
C PRO A 152 6.52 5.25 15.42
N VAL A 153 6.46 6.09 14.39
CA VAL A 153 6.98 7.45 14.48
C VAL A 153 6.22 8.12 15.62
N LYS A 154 6.95 8.56 16.65
CA LYS A 154 6.41 9.60 17.54
C LYS A 154 6.25 10.83 16.65
N ILE A 155 5.05 11.03 16.09
CA ILE A 155 4.67 12.31 15.52
C ILE A 155 4.53 13.23 16.73
N TYR A 156 5.62 13.90 17.07
CA TYR A 156 5.61 14.96 18.07
C TYR A 156 4.62 16.01 17.58
N ARG A 157 3.61 16.29 18.42
CA ARG A 157 2.85 17.53 18.33
C ARG A 157 3.76 18.73 18.54
#